data_AF-A0A166M6T6-F1
#
_entry.id   AF-A0A166M6T6-F1
#
_cell.length_a   1.000
_cell.length_b   1.000
_cell.length_c   1.000
_cell.angle_alpha   90.00
_cell.angle_beta   90.00
_cell.angle_gamma   90.00
#
_symmetry.space_group_name_H-M   'P 1'
#
loop_
_entity.id
_entity.type
_entity.pdbx_description
1 polymer ?
#
loop_
_entity_poly.entity_id
_entity_poly.type
_entity_poly.pdbx_seq_one_letter_code
_entity_poly.pdbx_strand_id
1 'polypeptide(L)'
;RNNFACVCEHQNFLQWVKDHRKLLVKVEEMVCTKPLDMQDMPLLSFRNATCQRSKTIITVSVFTVLMVSLVAVLVYKFYFHLMLLAGCKKYSRGESTYDAFVIYSSQD
;
A
#
# COMPACT_ATOMS: atom_id res chain seq x y z
N ARG A 1 -39.27 11.15 9.74
CA ARG A 1 -38.15 10.25 10.13
C ARG A 1 -37.18 10.21 8.94
N ASN A 2 -35.91 10.53 9.14
CA ASN A 2 -34.91 10.58 8.06
C ASN A 2 -34.03 9.34 8.09
N ASN A 3 -33.56 8.92 6.91
CA ASN A 3 -32.66 7.78 6.78
C ASN A 3 -31.21 8.25 6.84
N PHE A 4 -30.65 8.31 8.05
CA PHE A 4 -29.27 8.75 8.24
C PHE A 4 -28.29 7.60 7.98
N ALA A 5 -27.27 7.88 7.18
CA ALA A 5 -26.14 6.98 6.98
C ALA A 5 -24.99 7.41 7.90
N CYS A 6 -24.69 6.58 8.89
CA CYS A 6 -23.61 6.77 9.85
C CYS A 6 -22.32 6.14 9.33
N VAL A 7 -21.84 6.67 8.20
CA VAL A 7 -20.64 6.23 7.49
C VAL A 7 -19.55 7.28 7.54
N CYS A 8 -18.31 6.86 7.33
CA CYS A 8 -17.15 7.76 7.37
C CYS A 8 -17.13 8.83 6.28
N GLU A 9 -17.79 8.60 5.14
CA GLU A 9 -17.97 9.62 4.10
C GLU A 9 -18.77 10.83 4.60
N HIS A 10 -19.63 10.63 5.61
CA HIS A 10 -20.46 11.68 6.19
C HIS A 10 -19.96 12.16 7.55
N GLN A 11 -18.73 11.82 7.95
CA GLN A 11 -18.19 12.17 9.27
C GLN A 11 -18.26 13.67 9.58
N ASN A 12 -18.06 14.54 8.58
CA ASN A 12 -18.11 15.99 8.77
C ASN A 12 -19.52 16.47 9.10
N PHE A 13 -20.53 15.91 8.41
CA PHE A 13 -21.94 16.19 8.71
C PHE A 13 -22.32 15.68 10.11
N LEU A 14 -21.93 14.45 10.44
CA LEU A 14 -22.22 13.85 11.74
C LEU A 14 -21.55 14.61 12.89
N GLN A 15 -20.34 15.13 12.66
CA GLN A 15 -19.67 16.04 13.59
C GLN A 15 -20.42 17.37 13.71
N TRP A 16 -20.79 17.98 12.60
CA TRP A 16 -21.55 19.23 12.58
C TRP A 16 -22.86 19.11 13.37
N VAL A 17 -23.57 17.98 13.26
CA VAL A 17 -24.78 17.70 14.04
C VAL A 17 -24.52 17.72 15.55
N LYS A 18 -23.38 17.16 16.00
CA LYS A 18 -22.98 17.21 17.42
C LYS A 18 -22.69 18.63 17.87
N ASP A 19 -21.95 19.38 17.06
CA ASP A 19 -21.52 20.74 17.39
C ASP A 19 -22.73 21.70 17.45
N HIS A 20 -23.75 21.45 16.61
CA HIS A 20 -24.95 22.28 16.50
C HIS A 20 -26.20 21.64 17.11
N ARG A 21 -26.03 20.71 18.07
CA ARG A 21 -27.12 19.97 18.73
C ARG A 21 -28.27 20.88 19.20
N LYS A 22 -27.96 22.07 19.73
CA LYS A 22 -28.94 23.03 20.25
C LYS A 22 -29.86 23.64 19.18
N LEU A 23 -29.45 23.64 17.92
CA LEU A 23 -30.24 24.16 16.80
C LEU A 23 -31.19 23.12 16.20
N LEU A 24 -31.01 21.85 16.57
CA LEU A 24 -31.68 20.71 15.97
C LEU A 24 -32.81 20.21 16.88
N VAL A 25 -34.04 20.23 16.36
CA VAL A 25 -35.22 19.73 17.07
C VAL A 25 -35.17 18.21 17.16
N LYS A 26 -35.40 17.65 18.36
CA LYS A 26 -35.48 16.19 18.60
C LYS A 26 -34.23 15.40 18.15
N VAL A 27 -33.05 16.03 18.22
CA VAL A 27 -31.78 15.39 17.83
C VAL A 27 -31.45 14.12 18.63
N GLU A 28 -31.94 14.01 19.87
CA GLU A 28 -31.82 12.78 20.69
C GLU A 28 -32.57 11.58 20.09
N GLU A 29 -33.66 11.83 19.35
CA GLU A 29 -34.50 10.80 18.72
C GLU A 29 -33.96 10.38 17.34
N MET A 30 -32.91 11.05 16.84
CA MET A 30 -32.32 10.73 15.54
C MET A 30 -31.42 9.50 15.64
N VAL A 31 -31.68 8.52 14.77
CA VAL A 31 -30.97 7.25 14.74
C VAL A 31 -30.37 6.98 13.36
N CYS A 32 -29.29 6.19 13.35
CA CYS A 32 -28.65 5.66 12.16
C CYS A 32 -29.52 4.57 11.52
N THR A 33 -29.64 4.58 10.20
CA THR A 33 -30.36 3.56 9.42
C THR A 33 -29.39 2.69 8.60
N LYS A 34 -28.19 3.19 8.36
CA LYS A 34 -27.09 2.50 7.68
C LYS A 34 -25.77 2.88 8.34
N PRO A 35 -24.72 2.06 8.25
CA PRO A 35 -24.71 0.66 7.79
C PRO A 35 -25.40 -0.28 8.80
N LEU A 36 -25.55 -1.56 8.46
CA LEU A 36 -26.32 -2.55 9.24
C LEU A 36 -25.79 -2.70 10.68
N ASP A 37 -24.48 -2.63 10.86
CA ASP A 37 -23.77 -2.66 12.14
C ASP A 37 -24.02 -1.42 13.02
N MET A 38 -24.53 -0.35 12.43
CA MET A 38 -24.92 0.87 13.15
C MET A 38 -26.43 1.11 13.15
N GLN A 39 -27.23 0.15 12.69
CA GLN A 39 -28.68 0.32 12.63
C GLN A 39 -29.26 0.58 14.03
N ASP A 40 -30.18 1.55 14.10
CA ASP A 40 -30.87 2.00 15.32
C ASP A 40 -29.96 2.59 16.41
N MET A 41 -28.66 2.73 16.17
CA MET A 41 -27.78 3.48 17.07
C MET A 41 -28.12 4.98 17.04
N PRO A 42 -28.04 5.68 18.19
CA PRO A 42 -28.25 7.12 18.23
C PRO A 42 -27.24 7.84 17.33
N LEU A 43 -27.69 8.79 16.52
CA LEU A 43 -26.82 9.52 15.60
C LEU A 43 -25.67 10.25 16.32
N LEU A 44 -25.95 10.75 17.54
CA LEU A 44 -24.97 11.40 18.40
C LEU A 44 -23.91 10.45 18.97
N SER A 45 -24.12 9.13 18.92
CA SER A 45 -23.15 8.13 19.40
C SER A 45 -22.01 7.86 18.41
N PHE A 46 -22.15 8.26 17.15
CA PHE A 46 -21.13 8.07 16.12
C PHE A 46 -19.79 8.71 16.51
N ARG A 47 -18.66 8.00 16.41
CA ARG A 47 -17.33 8.53 16.79
C ARG A 47 -16.41 8.59 15.57
N ASN A 48 -15.79 9.75 15.36
CA ASN A 48 -14.80 9.93 14.27
C ASN A 48 -13.59 9.00 14.40
N ALA A 49 -13.27 8.55 15.62
CA ALA A 49 -12.21 7.57 15.88
C ALA A 49 -12.43 6.24 15.12
N THR A 50 -13.69 5.86 14.87
CA THR A 50 -14.03 4.67 14.06
C THR A 50 -13.55 4.83 12.62
N CYS A 51 -13.57 6.05 12.08
CA CYS A 51 -13.07 6.36 10.75
C CYS A 51 -11.55 6.43 10.70
N GLN A 52 -10.90 6.91 11.75
CA GLN A 52 -9.44 6.94 11.83
C GLN A 52 -8.84 5.52 11.82
N ARG A 53 -9.48 4.56 12.51
CA ARG A 53 -9.13 3.13 12.43
C ARG A 53 -9.07 2.63 10.98
N SER A 54 -10.08 2.95 10.18
CA SER A 54 -10.13 2.52 8.76
C SER A 54 -8.99 3.10 7.93
N LYS A 55 -8.68 4.40 8.10
CA LYS A 55 -7.58 5.06 7.38
C LYS A 55 -6.22 4.48 7.76
N THR A 56 -5.96 4.27 9.04
CA THR A 56 -4.68 3.71 9.51
C THR A 56 -4.43 2.32 8.94
N ILE A 57 -5.45 1.44 8.92
CA ILE A 57 -5.30 0.08 8.37
C ILE A 57 -4.94 0.12 6.89
N ILE A 58 -5.62 0.95 6.09
CA ILE A 58 -5.33 1.09 4.66
C ILE A 58 -3.90 1.61 4.46
N THR A 59 -3.51 2.68 5.16
CA THR A 59 -2.16 3.25 5.04
C THR A 59 -1.07 2.25 5.40
N VAL A 60 -1.22 1.54 6.53
CA VAL A 60 -0.25 0.51 6.95
C VAL A 60 -0.18 -0.61 5.91
N SER A 61 -1.31 -1.05 5.38
CA SER A 61 -1.36 -2.12 4.37
C SER A 61 -0.69 -1.72 3.05
N VAL A 62 -0.90 -0.49 2.58
CA VAL A 62 -0.24 0.02 1.37
C VAL A 62 1.27 0.13 1.61
N PHE A 63 1.67 0.64 2.77
CA PHE A 63 3.08 0.80 3.12
C PHE A 63 3.80 -0.55 3.21
N THR A 64 3.18 -1.58 3.81
CA THR A 64 3.78 -2.91 3.89
C THR A 64 3.97 -3.53 2.51
N VAL A 65 2.98 -3.42 1.62
CA VAL A 65 3.09 -3.91 0.23
C VAL A 65 4.24 -3.23 -0.51
N LEU A 66 4.38 -1.90 -0.37
CA LEU A 66 5.48 -1.16 -0.97
C LEU A 66 6.84 -1.62 -0.45
N MET A 67 6.99 -1.78 0.86
CA MET A 67 8.24 -2.22 1.47
C MET A 67 8.63 -3.64 1.04
N VAL A 68 7.67 -4.58 1.02
CA VAL A 68 7.90 -5.95 0.52
C VAL A 68 8.32 -5.93 -0.94
N SER A 69 7.68 -5.12 -1.77
CA SER A 69 8.02 -4.97 -3.19
C SER A 69 9.44 -4.44 -3.37
N LEU A 70 9.82 -3.41 -2.61
CA LEU A 70 11.19 -2.85 -2.63
C LEU A 70 12.23 -3.90 -2.22
N VAL A 71 11.98 -4.65 -1.14
CA VAL A 71 12.88 -5.72 -0.70
C VAL A 71 13.02 -6.80 -1.78
N ALA A 72 11.91 -7.23 -2.39
CA ALA A 72 11.94 -8.22 -3.47
C ALA A 72 12.77 -7.74 -4.68
N VAL A 73 12.62 -6.47 -5.08
CA VAL A 73 13.41 -5.86 -6.17
C VAL A 73 14.90 -5.82 -5.81
N LEU A 74 15.25 -5.44 -4.58
CA LEU A 74 16.63 -5.41 -4.13
C LEU A 74 17.26 -6.81 -4.10
N VAL A 75 16.54 -7.81 -3.59
CA VAL A 75 16.97 -9.21 -3.58
C VAL A 75 17.16 -9.71 -5.01
N TYR A 76 16.21 -9.46 -5.91
CA TYR A 76 16.32 -9.84 -7.31
C TYR A 76 17.56 -9.20 -7.97
N LYS A 77 17.75 -7.89 -7.80
CA LYS A 77 18.91 -7.17 -8.31
C LYS A 77 20.22 -7.74 -7.76
N PHE A 78 20.30 -7.96 -6.46
CA PHE A 78 21.48 -8.52 -5.81
C PHE A 78 21.81 -9.93 -6.31
N TYR A 79 20.80 -10.79 -6.41
CA TYR A 79 20.95 -12.15 -6.91
C TYR A 79 21.36 -12.17 -8.39
N PHE A 80 20.79 -11.29 -9.21
CA PHE A 80 21.16 -11.13 -10.61
C PHE A 80 22.63 -10.71 -10.76
N HIS A 81 23.09 -9.73 -9.99
CA HIS A 81 24.51 -9.33 -9.99
C HIS A 81 25.44 -10.47 -9.53
N LEU A 82 25.05 -11.23 -8.51
CA LEU A 82 25.79 -12.42 -8.07
C LEU A 82 25.87 -13.48 -9.17
N MET A 83 24.78 -13.75 -9.87
CA MET A 83 24.74 -14.68 -11.00
C MET A 83 25.65 -14.22 -12.15
N LEU A 84 25.67 -12.92 -12.47
CA LEU A 84 26.61 -12.37 -13.46
C LEU A 84 28.06 -12.53 -13.02
N LEU A 85 28.40 -12.25 -11.76
CA LEU A 85 29.75 -12.41 -11.25
C LEU A 85 30.19 -13.88 -11.20
N ALA A 86 29.32 -14.79 -10.77
CA ALA A 86 29.57 -16.22 -10.77
C ALA A 86 29.69 -16.77 -12.21
N GLY A 87 28.87 -16.28 -13.13
CA GLY A 87 28.91 -16.58 -14.55
C GLY A 87 30.19 -16.09 -15.22
N CYS A 88 30.61 -14.85 -14.95
CA CYS A 88 31.90 -14.31 -15.41
C CYS A 88 33.08 -15.08 -14.84
N LYS A 89 33.04 -15.46 -13.55
CA LYS A 89 34.07 -16.32 -12.94
C LYS A 89 34.12 -17.70 -13.59
N LYS A 90 32.97 -18.25 -14.01
CA LYS A 90 32.88 -19.54 -14.70
C LYS A 90 33.35 -19.44 -16.15
N TYR A 91 33.05 -18.34 -16.85
CA TYR A 91 33.49 -18.08 -18.23
C TYR A 91 35.00 -17.81 -18.30
N SER A 92 35.58 -17.07 -17.36
CA SER A 92 37.03 -16.86 -17.26
C SER A 92 37.81 -18.14 -16.96
N ARG A 93 37.17 -19.17 -16.40
CA ARG A 93 37.78 -20.49 -16.16
C ARG A 93 37.62 -21.44 -17.36
N GLY A 94 36.74 -21.11 -18.29
CA GLY A 94 36.72 -21.69 -19.63
C GLY A 94 37.82 -21.04 -20.45
N GLU A 95 38.99 -21.69 -20.44
CA GLU A 95 40.15 -21.37 -21.26
C GLU A 95 39.71 -21.03 -22.69
N SER A 96 39.75 -19.76 -23.07
CA SER A 96 39.65 -19.36 -24.47
C SER A 96 41.06 -19.42 -25.06
N THR A 97 41.61 -20.63 -25.14
CA THR A 97 42.82 -20.94 -25.91
C THR A 97 42.46 -20.84 -27.38
N TYR A 98 42.43 -19.62 -27.90
CA TYR A 98 42.48 -19.40 -29.34
C TYR A 98 43.96 -19.44 -29.73
N ASP A 99 44.37 -20.55 -30.34
CA ASP A 99 45.67 -20.64 -31.01
C ASP A 99 45.69 -19.64 -32.16
N ALA A 100 46.24 -18.46 -31.92
CA ALA A 100 46.56 -17.52 -32.97
C ALA A 100 47.82 -18.00 -33.68
N PHE A 101 47.67 -18.58 -34.87
CA PHE A 101 48.81 -18.84 -35.75
C PHE A 101 49.21 -17.54 -36.44
N VAL A 102 50.43 -17.07 -36.14
CA VAL A 102 51.03 -15.91 -36.81
C VAL A 102 51.68 -16.40 -38.10
N ILE A 103 51.12 -16.05 -39.26
CA ILE A 103 51.77 -16.29 -40.55
C ILE A 103 52.63 -15.06 -40.87
N TYR A 104 53.95 -15.23 -40.85
CA TYR A 104 54.87 -14.23 -41.40
C TYR A 104 54.88 -14.36 -42.92
N SER A 105 54.49 -13.29 -43.63
CA SER A 105 54.72 -13.16 -45.06
C SER A 105 56.16 -12.70 -45.28
N SER A 106 57.06 -13.60 -45.68
CA SER A 106 58.40 -13.22 -46.13
C SER A 106 58.31 -12.74 -47.58
N GLN A 107 58.05 -11.45 -47.75
CA GLN A 107 58.18 -10.81 -49.05
C GLN A 107 58.90 -9.47 -48.85
N ASP A 108 60.22 -9.56 -48.86
CA ASP A 108 61.18 -8.50 -49.23
C ASP A 108 62.38 -9.19 -49.90
#